data_AF-A0A8E0FL08-F1
#
_entry.id   AF-A0A8E0FL08-F1
#
_cell.length_a   1.000
_cell.length_b   1.000
_cell.length_c   1.000
_cell.angle_alpha   90.00
_cell.angle_beta   90.00
_cell.angle_gamma   90.00
#
_symmetry.space_group_name_H-M   'P 1'
#
loop_
_entity.id
_entity.type
_entity.pdbx_description
1 polymer ?
#
loop_
_entity_poly.entity_id
_entity_poly.type
_entity_poly.pdbx_seq_one_letter_code
_entity_poly.pdbx_strand_id
1 'polypeptide(L)'
;MINQEIDNYCFQKNAKISTEERQRVFSLVSQEYQLTLDVKAAQSSINHVIMGNASFGKKIDALCDSMSRDVKNRTADSIANLLADKFYQKHIEPDIDIVKLRNEIPDYLRCAIQA
;
A
#
# COMPACT_ATOMS: atom_id res chain seq x y z
N MET A 1 1.97 -0.90 -2.66
CA MET A 1 2.04 -1.19 -1.22
C MET A 1 3.25 -0.52 -0.56
N ILE A 2 4.51 -0.91 -0.84
CA ILE A 2 5.68 -0.31 -0.15
C ILE A 2 5.70 1.23 -0.25
N ASN A 3 5.61 1.79 -1.46
CA ASN A 3 5.56 3.24 -1.66
C ASN A 3 4.38 3.90 -0.90
N GLN A 4 3.24 3.22 -0.79
CA GLN A 4 2.09 3.74 -0.04
C GLN A 4 2.38 3.82 1.45
N GLU A 5 3.05 2.82 2.02
CA GLU A 5 3.45 2.85 3.44
C GLU A 5 4.56 3.87 3.71
N ILE A 6 5.47 4.09 2.77
CA ILE A 6 6.45 5.19 2.84
C ILE A 6 5.72 6.54 2.87
N ASP A 7 4.76 6.75 1.98
CA ASP A 7 3.99 7.99 1.91
C ASP A 7 3.14 8.19 3.18
N ASN A 8 2.51 7.12 3.70
CA ASN A 8 1.80 7.12 4.98
C ASN A 8 2.71 7.51 6.13
N TYR A 9 3.92 6.94 6.19
CA TYR A 9 4.92 7.29 7.21
C TYR A 9 5.33 8.76 7.12
N CYS A 10 5.62 9.25 5.91
CA CYS A 10 5.96 10.66 5.69
C CYS A 10 4.84 11.58 6.18
N PHE A 11 3.59 11.24 5.84
CA PHE A 11 2.41 11.99 6.26
C PHE A 11 2.24 12.00 7.78
N GLN A 12 2.33 10.83 8.45
CA GLN A 12 2.15 10.71 9.90
C GLN A 12 3.26 11.37 10.71
N LYS A 13 4.49 11.34 10.21
CA LYS A 13 5.68 11.88 10.92
C LYS A 13 6.04 13.30 10.50
N ASN A 14 5.31 13.89 9.55
CA ASN A 14 5.69 15.14 8.90
C ASN A 14 7.16 15.14 8.45
N ALA A 15 7.56 14.02 7.85
CA ALA A 15 8.94 13.73 7.46
C ALA A 15 9.06 13.66 5.93
N LYS A 16 10.29 13.80 5.42
CA LYS A 16 10.63 13.53 4.02
C LYS A 16 11.66 12.42 3.99
N ILE A 17 11.42 11.42 3.15
CA ILE A 17 12.33 10.31 2.88
C ILE A 17 13.11 10.64 1.61
N SER A 18 14.43 10.49 1.63
CA SER A 18 15.29 10.69 0.47
C SER A 18 15.10 9.59 -0.57
N THR A 19 15.59 9.83 -1.80
CA THR A 19 15.59 8.79 -2.84
C THR A 19 16.47 7.61 -2.45
N GLU A 20 17.60 7.85 -1.79
CA GLU A 20 18.50 6.79 -1.31
C GLU A 20 17.85 5.95 -0.20
N GLU A 21 17.22 6.60 0.79
CA GLU A 21 16.50 5.91 1.86
C GLU A 21 15.37 5.03 1.30
N ARG A 22 14.61 5.55 0.33
CA ARG A 22 13.57 4.79 -0.36
C ARG A 22 14.15 3.58 -1.10
N GLN A 23 15.23 3.75 -1.85
CA GLN A 23 15.90 2.63 -2.53
C GLN A 23 16.41 1.57 -1.55
N ARG A 24 16.90 2.00 -0.38
CA ARG A 24 17.36 1.09 0.67
C ARG A 24 16.20 0.28 1.26
N VAL A 25 15.04 0.88 1.54
CA VAL A 25 13.84 0.14 1.95
C VAL A 25 13.48 -0.95 0.93
N PHE A 26 13.42 -0.59 -0.35
CA PHE A 26 13.10 -1.54 -1.41
C PHE A 26 14.14 -2.67 -1.51
N SER A 27 15.42 -2.35 -1.32
CA SER A 27 16.50 -3.35 -1.34
C SER A 27 16.38 -4.34 -0.18
N LEU A 28 16.10 -3.85 1.03
CA LEU A 28 15.91 -4.69 2.22
C LEU A 28 14.71 -5.64 2.06
N VAL A 29 13.57 -5.13 1.59
CA VAL A 29 12.38 -5.95 1.34
C VAL A 29 12.62 -6.95 0.21
N SER A 30 13.27 -6.53 -0.88
CA SER A 30 13.61 -7.40 -2.01
C SER A 30 14.50 -8.58 -1.58
N GLN A 31 15.47 -8.34 -0.70
CA GLN A 31 16.36 -9.38 -0.17
C GLN A 31 15.65 -10.35 0.75
N GLU A 32 14.87 -9.85 1.72
CA GLU A 32 14.18 -10.70 2.70
C GLU A 32 13.10 -11.57 2.04
N TYR A 33 12.30 -10.97 1.16
CA TYR A 33 11.15 -11.64 0.53
C TYR A 33 11.46 -12.25 -0.84
N GLN A 34 12.70 -12.12 -1.33
CA GLN A 34 13.15 -12.60 -2.64
C GLN A 34 12.28 -12.06 -3.81
N LEU A 35 11.89 -10.79 -3.73
CA LEU A 35 11.00 -10.15 -4.70
C LEU A 35 11.74 -9.25 -5.67
N THR A 36 11.31 -9.23 -6.92
CA THR A 36 11.72 -8.19 -7.87
C THR A 36 10.80 -6.98 -7.71
N LEU A 37 11.34 -5.88 -7.20
CA LEU A 37 10.56 -4.67 -6.89
C LEU A 37 11.01 -3.48 -7.75
N ASP A 38 10.04 -2.67 -8.18
CA ASP A 38 10.30 -1.39 -8.85
C ASP A 38 9.95 -0.22 -7.92
N VAL A 39 10.97 0.57 -7.57
CA VAL A 39 10.85 1.77 -6.73
C VAL A 39 9.90 2.81 -7.34
N LYS A 40 9.74 2.82 -8.67
CA LYS A 40 8.87 3.77 -9.37
C LYS A 40 7.43 3.29 -9.48
N ALA A 41 7.12 2.06 -9.09
CA ALA A 41 5.77 1.52 -9.15
C ALA A 41 4.86 2.23 -8.13
N ALA A 42 3.87 2.97 -8.64
CA ALA A 42 2.87 3.67 -7.83
C ALA A 42 1.44 3.21 -8.12
N GLN A 43 1.17 2.77 -9.35
CA GLN A 43 -0.17 2.37 -9.80
C GLN A 43 -0.25 0.87 -9.99
N SER A 44 -1.33 0.27 -9.48
CA SER A 44 -1.62 -1.16 -9.64
C SER A 44 -2.91 -1.35 -10.44
N SER A 45 -2.89 -2.23 -11.43
CA SER A 45 -4.08 -2.59 -12.20
C SER A 45 -5.16 -3.23 -11.32
N ILE A 46 -4.77 -3.97 -10.26
CA ILE A 46 -5.71 -4.57 -9.31
C ILE A 46 -6.55 -3.49 -8.63
N ASN A 47 -5.89 -2.42 -8.14
CA ASN A 47 -6.59 -1.28 -7.54
C ASN A 47 -7.53 -0.59 -8.54
N HIS A 48 -7.08 -0.37 -9.78
CA HIS A 48 -7.94 0.22 -10.82
C HIS A 48 -9.19 -0.62 -11.11
N VAL A 49 -9.04 -1.95 -11.19
CA VAL A 49 -10.17 -2.86 -11.41
C VAL A 49 -11.16 -2.82 -10.24
N ILE A 50 -10.66 -2.78 -8.99
CA ILE A 50 -11.52 -2.68 -7.80
C ILE A 50 -12.26 -1.34 -7.78
N MET A 51 -11.55 -0.24 -8.01
CA MET A 51 -12.14 1.11 -8.01
C MET A 51 -13.14 1.32 -9.14
N GLY A 52 -12.92 0.68 -10.29
CA GLY A 52 -13.87 0.68 -11.42
C GLY A 52 -15.04 -0.29 -11.26
N ASN A 53 -15.06 -1.13 -10.22
CA ASN A 53 -16.11 -2.12 -10.03
C ASN A 53 -17.39 -1.48 -9.49
N ALA A 54 -18.49 -1.61 -10.24
CA ALA A 54 -19.78 -1.03 -9.86
C ALA A 54 -20.32 -1.55 -8.52
N SER A 55 -20.09 -2.84 -8.19
CA SER A 55 -20.52 -3.39 -6.90
C SER A 55 -19.68 -2.84 -5.74
N PHE A 56 -18.39 -2.58 -5.96
CA PHE A 56 -17.54 -1.93 -4.97
C PHE A 56 -18.04 -0.50 -4.71
N GLY A 57 -18.25 0.30 -5.77
CA GLY A 57 -18.78 1.66 -5.65
C GLY A 57 -20.09 1.70 -4.86
N LYS A 58 -21.07 0.83 -5.18
CA LYS A 58 -22.33 0.73 -4.44
C LYS A 58 -22.15 0.40 -2.96
N LYS A 59 -21.19 -0.47 -2.60
CA LYS A 59 -20.90 -0.81 -1.20
C LYS A 59 -20.27 0.35 -0.46
N ILE A 60 -19.39 1.11 -1.10
CA ILE A 60 -18.81 2.33 -0.53
C ILE A 60 -19.86 3.42 -0.37
N ASP A 61 -20.73 3.60 -1.36
CA ASP A 61 -21.84 4.57 -1.29
C ASP A 61 -22.75 4.29 -0.09
N ALA A 62 -23.11 3.02 0.13
CA ALA A 62 -23.92 2.60 1.26
C ALA A 62 -23.18 2.73 2.61
N LEU A 63 -21.89 2.36 2.67
CA LEU A 63 -21.10 2.44 3.89
C LEU A 63 -20.83 3.89 4.33
N CYS A 64 -20.62 4.78 3.37
CA CYS A 64 -20.27 6.18 3.59
C CYS A 64 -21.47 7.10 3.36
N ASP A 65 -22.70 6.61 3.52
CA ASP A 65 -23.89 7.44 3.38
C ASP A 65 -23.82 8.62 4.36
N SER A 66 -24.22 9.80 3.88
CA SER A 66 -24.12 11.08 4.62
C SER A 66 -22.71 11.51 5.05
N MET A 67 -21.64 10.80 4.67
CA MET A 67 -20.26 11.22 4.94
C MET A 67 -19.77 12.25 3.91
N SER A 68 -18.80 13.06 4.30
CA SER A 68 -18.16 13.99 3.38
C SER A 68 -17.45 13.24 2.25
N ARG A 69 -17.32 13.88 1.09
CA ARG A 69 -16.61 13.33 -0.07
C ARG A 69 -15.18 12.91 0.28
N ASP A 70 -14.49 13.69 1.12
CA ASP A 70 -13.14 13.39 1.62
C ASP A 70 -13.10 12.08 2.41
N VAL A 71 -14.01 11.91 3.37
CA VAL A 71 -14.09 10.69 4.19
C VAL A 71 -14.41 9.49 3.31
N LYS A 72 -15.37 9.65 2.38
CA LYS A 72 -15.74 8.61 1.43
C LYS A 72 -14.56 8.18 0.55
N ASN A 73 -13.81 9.13 -0.02
CA ASN A 73 -12.67 8.83 -0.87
C ASN A 73 -11.58 8.07 -0.10
N ARG A 74 -11.19 8.55 1.09
CA ARG A 74 -10.18 7.86 1.93
C ARG A 74 -10.63 6.46 2.34
N THR A 75 -11.93 6.30 2.64
CA THR A 75 -12.51 5.00 2.97
C THR A 75 -12.47 4.06 1.77
N ALA A 76 -12.85 4.54 0.59
CA ALA A 76 -12.79 3.77 -0.66
C ALA A 76 -11.36 3.32 -0.95
N ASP A 77 -10.38 4.23 -0.91
CA ASP A 77 -8.98 3.93 -1.16
C ASP A 77 -8.43 2.90 -0.17
N SER A 78 -8.78 3.04 1.12
CA SER A 78 -8.33 2.10 2.16
C SER A 78 -8.89 0.69 1.94
N ILE A 79 -10.18 0.57 1.64
CA ILE A 79 -10.82 -0.73 1.41
C ILE A 79 -10.33 -1.32 0.08
N ALA A 80 -10.14 -0.52 -0.97
CA ALA A 80 -9.61 -0.98 -2.23
C ALA A 80 -8.20 -1.56 -2.08
N ASN A 81 -7.31 -0.87 -1.36
CA ASN A 81 -5.96 -1.38 -1.07
C ASN A 81 -6.00 -2.69 -0.26
N LEU A 82 -6.91 -2.82 0.71
CA LEU A 82 -7.07 -4.07 1.46
C LEU A 82 -7.54 -5.24 0.58
N LEU A 83 -8.48 -4.97 -0.33
CA LEU A 83 -8.96 -5.97 -1.29
C LEU A 83 -7.88 -6.34 -2.32
N ALA A 84 -7.10 -5.36 -2.77
CA ALA A 84 -6.02 -5.57 -3.71
C ALA A 84 -4.93 -6.47 -3.13
N ASP A 85 -4.56 -6.25 -1.88
CA ASP A 85 -3.64 -7.12 -1.14
C ASP A 85 -4.14 -8.56 -1.04
N LYS A 86 -5.40 -8.74 -0.60
CA LYS A 86 -5.99 -10.08 -0.49
C LYS A 86 -6.03 -10.79 -1.84
N PHE A 87 -6.32 -10.05 -2.91
CA PHE A 87 -6.29 -10.58 -4.26
C PHE A 87 -4.86 -10.96 -4.68
N TYR A 88 -3.89 -10.07 -4.47
CA TYR A 88 -2.49 -10.29 -4.82
C TYR A 88 -1.93 -11.52 -4.12
N GLN A 89 -2.10 -11.63 -2.80
CA GLN A 89 -1.67 -12.82 -2.06
C GLN A 89 -2.40 -14.06 -2.57
N LYS A 90 -3.73 -14.04 -2.69
CA LYS A 90 -4.46 -15.26 -3.07
C LYS A 90 -4.17 -15.76 -4.50
N HIS A 91 -3.87 -14.85 -5.44
CA HIS A 91 -3.89 -15.17 -6.87
C HIS A 91 -2.59 -14.88 -7.63
N ILE A 92 -1.66 -14.09 -7.08
CA ILE A 92 -0.41 -13.72 -7.75
C ILE A 92 0.78 -14.30 -6.99
N GLU A 93 0.92 -13.97 -5.71
CA GLU A 93 2.04 -14.43 -4.85
C GLU A 93 1.49 -15.04 -3.54
N PRO A 94 1.06 -16.32 -3.56
CA PRO A 94 0.46 -17.00 -2.41
C PRO A 94 1.39 -17.22 -1.23
N ASP A 95 2.70 -17.25 -1.49
CA ASP A 95 3.71 -17.49 -0.46
C ASP A 95 4.09 -16.22 0.31
N ILE A 96 3.63 -15.04 -0.14
CA ILE A 96 3.87 -13.77 0.54
C ILE A 96 2.71 -13.47 1.49
N ASP A 97 3.02 -13.36 2.78
CA ASP A 97 2.10 -12.73 3.73
C ASP A 97 2.16 -11.20 3.55
N ILE A 98 1.30 -10.69 2.67
CA ILE A 98 1.28 -9.26 2.32
C ILE A 98 0.88 -8.38 3.50
N VAL A 99 0.07 -8.91 4.43
CA VAL A 99 -0.36 -8.19 5.63
C VAL A 99 0.81 -8.06 6.59
N LYS A 100 1.56 -9.16 6.81
CA LYS A 100 2.80 -9.13 7.58
C LYS A 100 3.80 -8.15 6.97
N LEU A 101 4.06 -8.24 5.67
CA LEU A 101 5.00 -7.34 4.99
C LEU A 101 4.60 -5.87 5.16
N ARG A 102 3.32 -5.53 4.98
CA ARG A 102 2.84 -4.15 5.19
C ARG A 102 3.13 -3.66 6.61
N ASN A 103 2.90 -4.50 7.61
CA ASN A 103 3.13 -4.15 9.01
C ASN A 103 4.62 -4.00 9.36
N GLU A 104 5.52 -4.60 8.58
CA GLU A 104 6.97 -4.52 8.77
C GLU A 104 7.61 -3.33 8.03
N ILE A 105 6.94 -2.70 7.05
CA ILE A 105 7.48 -1.53 6.32
C ILE A 105 7.97 -0.41 7.26
N PRO A 106 7.27 -0.05 8.35
CA PRO A 106 7.77 0.94 9.31
C PRO A 106 9.13 0.58 9.93
N ASP A 107 9.42 -0.70 10.12
CA ASP A 107 10.71 -1.15 10.67
C ASP A 107 11.81 -1.11 9.60
N TYR A 108 11.52 -1.53 8.36
CA TYR A 108 12.44 -1.33 7.24
C TYR A 108 12.78 0.15 7.01
N LEU A 109 11.79 1.04 7.17
CA LEU A 109 11.98 2.49 7.12
C LEU A 109 12.94 2.98 8.21
N ARG A 110 12.75 2.54 9.46
CA ARG A 110 13.67 2.89 10.57
C ARG A 110 15.09 2.44 10.27
N CYS A 111 15.26 1.21 9.79
CA CYS A 111 16.58 0.68 9.40
C CYS A 111 17.19 1.48 8.25
N ALA A 112 16.39 1.91 7.26
CA ALA A 112 16.89 2.66 6.11
C ALA A 112 17.36 4.09 6.45
N ILE A 113 16.65 4.77 7.36
CA ILE A 113 16.96 6.14 7.81
C ILE A 113 18.19 6.18 8.74
N GLN A 114 18.41 5.13 9.53
CA GLN A 114 19.50 5.06 10.51
C GLN A 114 20.85 4.61 9.93
N ALA A 115 20.89 4.22 8.66
CA ALA A 115 22.04 3.56 8.01
C ALA A 115 22.78 4.47 7.02
#